data_AF-A0A965XK80-F1
#
_entry.id   AF-A0A965XK80-F1
#
_cell.length_a   1.000
_cell.length_b   1.000
_cell.length_c   1.000
_cell.angle_alpha   90.00
_cell.angle_beta   90.00
_cell.angle_gamma   90.00
#
_symmetry.space_group_name_H-M   'P 1'
#
loop_
_entity.id
_entity.type
_entity.pdbx_description
1 polymer ?
#
loop_
_entity_poly.entity_id
_entity_poly.type
_entity_poly.pdbx_seq_one_letter_code
_entity_poly.pdbx_strand_id
1 'polypeptide(L)'
;MPYANWRSVDDMAALRGVRPDMSREELFVVAYNARSGAARRIAVVYLDDPKITRSFALEDCDPMVRRGLARRLTDAKALQQLLEDSDGSVRKAAADTLAKLQQK
;
A
#
# COMPACT_ATOMS: atom_id res chain seq x y z
N MET A 1 -15.07 -19.81 -13.52
CA MET A 1 -14.63 -18.53 -12.92
C MET A 1 -13.28 -18.20 -13.54
N PRO A 2 -13.09 -17.02 -14.15
CA PRO A 2 -11.78 -16.68 -14.70
C PRO A 2 -10.79 -16.58 -13.53
N TYR A 3 -9.66 -17.28 -13.69
CA TYR A 3 -8.65 -17.51 -12.66
C TYR A 3 -8.18 -16.19 -12.04
N ALA A 4 -8.36 -16.06 -10.72
CA ALA A 4 -7.81 -14.94 -9.97
C ALA A 4 -6.28 -14.89 -10.22
N ASN A 5 -5.81 -13.75 -10.74
CA ASN A 5 -4.44 -13.58 -11.18
C ASN A 5 -4.04 -12.14 -10.92
N TRP A 6 -3.03 -11.92 -10.07
CA TRP A 6 -2.55 -10.58 -9.73
C TRP A 6 -2.01 -9.79 -10.93
N ARG A 7 -1.70 -10.48 -12.05
CA ARG A 7 -1.33 -9.84 -13.33
C ARG A 7 -2.52 -9.29 -14.11
N SER A 8 -3.74 -9.54 -13.66
CA SER A 8 -4.96 -9.01 -14.29
C SER A 8 -4.95 -7.48 -14.30
N VAL A 9 -5.53 -6.91 -15.36
CA VAL A 9 -5.84 -5.47 -15.41
C VAL A 9 -7.10 -5.11 -14.63
N ASP A 10 -7.99 -6.09 -14.43
CA ASP A 10 -9.16 -5.92 -13.56
C ASP A 10 -8.72 -5.95 -12.10
N ASP A 11 -8.94 -4.85 -11.38
CA ASP A 11 -8.50 -4.67 -9.99
C ASP A 11 -9.07 -5.75 -9.05
N MET A 12 -10.32 -6.17 -9.27
CA MET A 12 -10.98 -7.16 -8.41
C MET A 12 -10.43 -8.57 -8.64
N ALA A 13 -10.12 -8.94 -9.87
CA ALA A 13 -9.46 -10.20 -10.20
C ALA A 13 -7.98 -10.19 -9.76
N ALA A 14 -7.32 -9.04 -9.88
CA ALA A 14 -5.93 -8.87 -9.44
C ALA A 14 -5.81 -8.98 -7.93
N LEU A 15 -6.66 -8.27 -7.18
CA LEU A 15 -6.72 -8.32 -5.72
C LEU A 15 -7.00 -9.74 -5.21
N ARG A 16 -7.98 -10.43 -5.79
CA ARG A 16 -8.30 -11.83 -5.43
C ARG A 16 -7.17 -12.80 -5.76
N GLY A 17 -6.28 -12.42 -6.69
CA GLY A 17 -5.10 -13.19 -7.07
C GLY A 17 -3.96 -13.08 -6.05
N VAL A 18 -4.03 -12.16 -5.09
CA VAL A 18 -3.05 -12.02 -4.00
C VAL A 18 -3.59 -12.68 -2.75
N ARG A 19 -2.92 -13.73 -2.28
CA ARG A 19 -3.37 -14.53 -1.16
C ARG A 19 -2.41 -14.40 0.04
N PRO A 20 -2.91 -14.53 1.28
CA PRO A 20 -2.07 -14.41 2.48
C PRO A 20 -1.13 -15.61 2.69
N ASP A 21 -1.35 -16.73 2.00
CA ASP A 21 -0.49 -17.93 2.04
C ASP A 21 0.67 -17.89 1.03
N MET A 22 0.77 -16.82 0.23
CA MET A 22 1.89 -16.62 -0.71
C MET A 22 3.20 -16.44 0.04
N SER A 23 4.29 -16.96 -0.53
CA SER A 23 5.62 -16.78 0.05
C SER A 23 6.00 -15.30 0.06
N ARG A 24 6.98 -14.94 0.89
CA ARG A 24 7.51 -13.58 0.94
C ARG A 24 8.01 -13.15 -0.44
N GLU A 25 8.72 -14.02 -1.15
CA GLU A 25 9.25 -13.78 -2.51
C GLU A 25 8.13 -13.56 -3.52
N GLU A 26 7.06 -14.35 -3.46
CA GLU A 26 5.91 -14.16 -4.34
C GLU A 26 5.23 -12.81 -4.07
N LEU A 27 5.04 -12.44 -2.81
CA LEU A 27 4.47 -11.14 -2.44
C LEU A 27 5.36 -9.97 -2.88
N PHE A 28 6.69 -10.11 -2.83
CA PHE A 28 7.61 -9.15 -3.43
C PHE A 28 7.35 -9.01 -4.93
N VAL A 29 7.24 -10.13 -5.65
CA VAL A 29 6.95 -10.08 -7.09
C VAL A 29 5.63 -9.35 -7.35
N VAL A 30 4.59 -9.58 -6.56
CA VAL A 30 3.31 -8.86 -6.69
C VAL A 30 3.49 -7.37 -6.39
N ALA A 31 4.10 -7.01 -5.27
CA ALA A 31 4.25 -5.62 -4.83
C ALA A 31 4.94 -4.76 -5.90
N TYR A 32 5.98 -5.28 -6.56
CA TYR A 32 6.76 -4.52 -7.54
C TYR A 32 6.28 -4.67 -8.99
N ASN A 33 5.52 -5.73 -9.34
CA ASN A 33 5.15 -5.99 -10.74
C ASN A 33 3.64 -5.97 -11.01
N ALA A 34 2.78 -5.90 -10.00
CA ALA A 34 1.34 -5.86 -10.24
C ALA A 34 0.91 -4.53 -10.86
N ARG A 35 0.14 -4.61 -11.94
CA ARG A 35 -0.45 -3.44 -12.61
C ARG A 35 -1.50 -2.77 -11.73
N SER A 36 -2.30 -3.58 -11.03
CA SER A 36 -3.32 -3.13 -10.10
C SER A 36 -2.69 -2.57 -8.83
N GLY A 37 -3.04 -1.31 -8.47
CA GLY A 37 -2.65 -0.72 -7.19
C GLY A 37 -3.24 -1.48 -6.01
N ALA A 38 -4.47 -2.00 -6.13
CA ALA A 38 -5.09 -2.83 -5.08
C ALA A 38 -4.27 -4.09 -4.78
N ALA A 39 -3.77 -4.76 -5.82
CA ALA A 39 -2.89 -5.92 -5.69
C ALA A 39 -1.53 -5.55 -5.08
N ARG A 40 -0.89 -4.46 -5.52
CA ARG A 40 0.36 -3.97 -4.91
C ARG A 40 0.19 -3.67 -3.43
N ARG A 41 -0.86 -2.90 -3.08
CA ARG A 41 -1.15 -2.53 -1.69
C ARG A 41 -1.35 -3.74 -0.80
N ILE A 42 -2.17 -4.72 -1.21
CA ILE A 42 -2.42 -5.88 -0.35
C ILE A 42 -1.17 -6.76 -0.22
N ALA A 43 -0.35 -6.87 -1.27
CA ALA A 43 0.93 -7.57 -1.18
C ALA A 43 1.87 -6.94 -0.15
N VAL A 44 1.98 -5.59 -0.15
CA VAL A 44 2.75 -4.85 0.85
C VAL A 44 2.18 -5.05 2.27
N VAL A 45 0.85 -5.11 2.41
CA VAL A 45 0.20 -5.40 3.69
C VAL A 45 0.55 -6.81 4.19
N TYR A 46 0.55 -7.81 3.32
CA TYR A 46 0.91 -9.19 3.69
C TYR A 46 2.41 -9.38 3.95
N LEU A 47 3.28 -8.59 3.31
CA LEU A 47 4.71 -8.58 3.61
C LEU A 47 5.02 -8.10 5.03
N ASP A 48 4.13 -7.29 5.61
CA ASP A 48 4.20 -6.70 6.96
C ASP A 48 5.57 -6.14 7.32
N ASP A 49 6.22 -5.51 6.34
CA ASP A 49 7.54 -4.93 6.47
C ASP A 49 7.43 -3.40 6.58
N PRO A 50 7.84 -2.79 7.71
CA PRO A 50 7.74 -1.35 7.89
C PRO A 50 8.52 -0.53 6.85
N LYS A 51 9.66 -1.05 6.36
CA LYS A 51 10.48 -0.35 5.36
C LYS A 51 9.81 -0.37 3.99
N ILE A 52 9.26 -1.51 3.60
CA ILE A 52 8.53 -1.65 2.33
C ILE A 52 7.25 -0.81 2.38
N THR A 53 6.50 -0.89 3.49
CA THR A 53 5.29 -0.08 3.70
C THR A 53 5.61 1.41 3.57
N ARG A 54 6.71 1.88 4.16
CA ARG A 54 7.18 3.26 4.03
C ARG A 54 7.51 3.63 2.58
N SER A 55 8.29 2.83 1.88
CA SER A 55 8.67 3.11 0.48
C SER A 55 7.44 3.23 -0.41
N PHE A 56 6.53 2.25 -0.39
CA PHE A 56 5.32 2.30 -1.21
C PHE A 56 4.34 3.40 -0.77
N ALA A 57 4.26 3.72 0.52
CA ALA A 57 3.43 4.83 0.98
C ALA A 57 3.90 6.17 0.39
N LEU A 58 5.20 6.36 0.21
CA LEU A 58 5.80 7.60 -0.29
C LEU A 58 5.87 7.67 -1.82
N GLU A 59 6.07 6.54 -2.49
CA GLU A 59 6.54 6.53 -3.89
C GLU A 59 5.62 5.81 -4.87
N ASP A 60 4.61 5.03 -4.41
CA ASP A 60 3.73 4.31 -5.34
C ASP A 60 2.98 5.29 -6.25
N CYS A 61 2.87 4.98 -7.54
CA CYS A 61 2.23 5.87 -8.51
C CYS A 61 0.73 6.07 -8.26
N ASP A 62 0.07 5.10 -7.62
CA ASP A 62 -1.36 5.16 -7.34
C ASP A 62 -1.62 5.78 -5.95
N PRO A 63 -2.31 6.94 -5.89
CA PRO A 63 -2.63 7.60 -4.62
C PRO A 63 -3.49 6.73 -3.68
N MET A 64 -4.26 5.78 -4.18
CA MET A 64 -5.03 4.85 -3.35
C MET A 64 -4.14 3.85 -2.60
N VAL A 65 -2.99 3.49 -3.20
CA VAL A 65 -1.95 2.70 -2.54
C VAL A 65 -1.28 3.55 -1.46
N ARG A 66 -0.78 4.73 -1.84
CA ARG A 66 -0.13 5.66 -0.90
C ARG A 66 -1.03 5.97 0.30
N ARG A 67 -2.29 6.34 0.05
CA ARG A 67 -3.31 6.59 1.09
C ARG A 67 -3.54 5.38 2.00
N GLY A 68 -3.64 4.19 1.41
CA GLY A 68 -3.89 2.96 2.16
C GLY A 68 -2.74 2.61 3.09
N LEU A 69 -1.50 2.77 2.61
CA LEU A 69 -0.29 2.48 3.38
C LEU A 69 0.05 3.59 4.38
N ALA A 70 -0.27 4.86 4.08
CA ALA A 70 -0.15 5.97 5.02
C ALA A 70 -0.85 5.68 6.35
N ARG A 71 -2.04 5.07 6.30
CA ARG A 71 -2.83 4.68 7.50
C ARG A 71 -2.18 3.58 8.35
N ARG A 72 -1.16 2.91 7.83
CA ARG A 72 -0.41 1.83 8.50
C ARG A 72 0.98 2.27 8.94
N LEU A 73 1.42 3.48 8.57
CA LEU A 73 2.72 3.98 8.97
C LEU A 73 2.76 4.27 10.47
N THR A 74 3.87 3.88 11.08
CA THR A 74 4.26 4.26 12.44
C THR A 74 5.40 5.27 12.45
N ASP A 75 5.96 5.60 11.27
CA ASP A 75 7.01 6.59 11.09
C ASP A 75 6.41 7.99 10.93
N ALA A 76 6.52 8.80 11.99
CA ALA A 76 6.07 10.19 11.99
C ALA A 76 6.74 11.05 10.92
N LYS A 77 8.01 10.80 10.57
CA LYS A 77 8.71 11.57 9.52
C LYS A 77 8.15 11.26 8.15
N ALA A 78 7.87 9.99 7.86
CA ALA A 78 7.22 9.61 6.61
C ALA A 78 5.81 10.20 6.51
N LEU A 79 5.05 10.22 7.61
CA LEU A 79 3.73 10.86 7.64
C LEU A 79 3.80 12.37 7.43
N GLN A 80 4.79 13.06 8.01
CA GLN A 80 5.03 14.48 7.75
C GLN A 80 5.33 14.74 6.27
N GLN A 81 6.13 13.89 5.63
CA GLN A 81 6.40 14.00 4.19
C GLN A 81 5.12 13.85 3.35
N LEU A 82 4.20 12.97 3.75
CA LEU A 82 2.92 12.76 3.06
C LEU A 82 1.91 13.91 3.26
N LEU A 83 2.17 14.87 4.15
CA LEU A 83 1.37 16.09 4.24
C LEU A 83 1.57 16.99 3.02
N GLU A 84 2.63 16.78 2.24
CA GLU A 84 2.91 17.49 0.99
C GLU A 84 2.59 16.63 -0.26
N ASP A 85 1.91 15.48 -0.09
CA ASP A 85 1.53 14.63 -1.22
C ASP A 85 0.62 15.40 -2.20
N SER A 86 0.77 15.12 -3.49
CA SER A 86 -0.03 15.75 -4.54
C SER A 86 -1.54 15.45 -4.39
N ASP A 87 -1.89 14.27 -3.87
CA ASP A 87 -3.27 13.85 -3.67
C ASP A 87 -3.81 14.26 -2.29
N GLY A 88 -4.91 15.02 -2.28
CA GLY A 88 -5.52 15.52 -1.04
C GLY A 88 -6.05 14.43 -0.10
N SER A 89 -6.41 13.26 -0.63
CA SER A 89 -6.87 12.13 0.19
C SER A 89 -5.71 11.43 0.90
N VAL A 90 -4.51 11.43 0.30
CA VAL A 90 -3.27 10.98 0.94
C VAL A 90 -2.89 11.94 2.06
N ARG A 91 -2.86 13.26 1.79
CA ARG A 91 -2.57 14.28 2.82
C ARG A 91 -3.48 14.14 4.04
N LYS A 92 -4.79 13.99 3.81
CA LYS A 92 -5.76 13.78 4.90
C LYS A 92 -5.46 12.51 5.71
N ALA A 93 -5.19 11.39 5.03
CA ALA A 93 -4.86 10.13 5.71
C ALA A 93 -3.57 10.24 6.53
N ALA A 94 -2.58 10.98 6.05
CA ALA A 94 -1.34 11.24 6.76
C ALA A 94 -1.56 12.09 8.02
N ALA A 95 -2.31 13.19 7.90
CA ALA A 95 -2.67 14.05 9.03
C ALA A 95 -3.45 13.28 10.11
N ASP A 96 -4.47 12.51 9.72
CA ASP A 96 -5.27 11.70 10.65
C ASP A 96 -4.40 10.67 11.38
N THR A 97 -3.44 10.06 10.69
CA THR A 97 -2.56 9.02 11.27
C THR A 97 -1.51 9.65 12.18
N LEU A 98 -0.94 10.79 11.79
CA LEU A 98 0.02 11.53 12.61
C LEU A 98 -0.61 12.01 13.91
N ALA A 99 -1.84 12.56 13.86
CA ALA A 99 -2.58 12.96 15.04
C ALA A 99 -2.82 11.78 16.00
N LYS A 100 -3.16 10.60 15.48
CA LYS A 100 -3.33 9.38 16.29
C LYS A 100 -2.03 8.89 16.93
N LEU A 101 -0.89 9.06 16.26
CA LEU A 101 0.42 8.69 16.82
C LEU A 101 0.85 9.64 17.94
N GLN A 102 0.48 10.92 17.88
CA GLN A 102 0.80 11.92 18.91
C GLN A 102 -0.10 11.84 20.15
N GLN A 103 -1.27 11.21 20.03
CA GLN A 103 -2.21 11.01 21.13
C GLN A 103 -1.97 9.72 21.93
N LYS A 104 -1.02 8.88 21.50
CA LYS A 104 -0.59 7.68 22.20
C LYS A 104 0.67 7.95 23.00
#